data_AF-A0A2U1AXL9-F1
#
_entry.id   AF-A0A2U1AXL9-F1
#
_cell.length_a   1.000
_cell.length_b   1.000
_cell.length_c   1.000
_cell.angle_alpha   90.00
_cell.angle_beta   90.00
_cell.angle_gamma   90.00
#
_symmetry.space_group_name_H-M   'P 1'
#
loop_
_entity.id
_entity.type
_entity.pdbx_description
1 polymer ?
#
loop_
_entity_poly.entity_id
_entity_poly.type
_entity_poly.pdbx_seq_one_letter_code
_entity_poly.pdbx_strand_id
1 'polypeptide(L)'
;MDVNQHHRFAVPDRSYASLTKKDITRLAESFALSEGAVGKINIIVSEMLTNLEKHTAHGGELLVKAIGKPIKGIEIISLDNGPGMADPERMLEDGVSTFGSAGEGLGAIKRQSDVFDLYSQPQVGTVIVTRVYKPGKSIPAARRYEIGSIMVPKPKEVDCGDGYAIIHHERGAYLLALDGLGHGTHAQEAAQLAVKTFCENPVPDPALALQTIHNGIRRTRGAVGFAASIDITQNKFTYCGIGNIAGKLFSMESPLGNMSYKNVISYNGILGHNVPGTFNNQSLDWNRNKLLIVHSDGLKSRWDLSRYPNLHRHPPTTIAAVLYKDHSRQTDDTLVLVCKAKQ
;
A
#
# COMPACT_ATOMS: atom_id res chain seq x y z
N MET A 1 10.28 -5.82 -8.08
CA MET A 1 10.34 -4.37 -7.88
C MET A 1 8.93 -3.89 -8.11
N ASP A 2 8.40 -3.21 -7.10
CA ASP A 2 7.07 -2.63 -7.13
C ASP A 2 7.22 -1.12 -6.93
N VAL A 3 6.61 -0.34 -7.83
CA VAL A 3 6.72 1.12 -7.95
C VAL A 3 5.41 1.74 -8.47
N ASN A 4 4.37 0.93 -8.67
CA ASN A 4 3.18 1.36 -9.39
C ASN A 4 2.20 2.06 -8.45
N GLN A 5 1.56 3.13 -8.93
CA GLN A 5 0.42 3.74 -8.24
C GLN A 5 -0.85 2.92 -8.40
N HIS A 6 -1.83 3.20 -7.55
CA HIS A 6 -3.19 2.72 -7.68
C HIS A 6 -4.04 3.73 -8.45
N HIS A 7 -4.85 3.21 -9.38
CA HIS A 7 -5.94 3.93 -9.99
C HIS A 7 -7.14 3.87 -9.05
N ARG A 8 -7.65 5.04 -8.65
CA ARG A 8 -8.79 5.17 -7.76
C ARG A 8 -10.09 5.30 -8.55
N PHE A 9 -11.05 4.43 -8.27
CA PHE A 9 -12.40 4.48 -8.80
C PHE A 9 -13.37 4.77 -7.67
N ALA A 10 -13.86 6.00 -7.57
CA ALA A 10 -14.90 6.36 -6.63
C ALA A 10 -16.25 5.79 -7.09
N VAL A 11 -16.98 5.15 -6.19
CA VAL A 11 -18.28 4.51 -6.45
C VAL A 11 -19.28 5.05 -5.42
N PRO A 12 -19.76 6.30 -5.57
CA PRO A 12 -20.66 6.92 -4.61
C PRO A 12 -22.06 6.29 -4.62
N ASP A 13 -22.48 5.76 -5.78
CA ASP A 13 -23.76 5.10 -5.97
C ASP A 13 -23.72 4.12 -7.17
N ARG A 14 -24.80 3.38 -7.36
CA ARG A 14 -24.93 2.31 -8.37
C ARG A 14 -24.73 2.76 -9.82
N SER A 15 -24.96 4.03 -10.15
CA SER A 15 -24.83 4.54 -11.52
C SER A 15 -23.39 4.44 -12.05
N TYR A 16 -22.41 4.40 -11.15
CA TYR A 16 -20.99 4.28 -11.49
C TYR A 16 -20.56 2.83 -11.75
N ALA A 17 -21.32 1.82 -11.33
CA ALA A 17 -20.88 0.43 -11.36
C ALA A 17 -20.51 -0.07 -12.77
N SER A 18 -21.35 0.23 -13.77
CA SER A 18 -21.13 -0.21 -15.16
C SER A 18 -19.87 0.43 -15.77
N LEU A 19 -19.69 1.75 -15.57
CA LEU A 19 -18.53 2.48 -16.08
C LEU A 19 -17.24 2.03 -15.39
N THR A 20 -17.25 1.95 -14.05
CA THR A 20 -16.12 1.47 -13.25
C THR A 20 -15.68 0.06 -13.68
N LYS A 21 -16.63 -0.86 -13.85
CA LYS A 21 -16.32 -2.21 -14.33
C LYS A 21 -15.66 -2.19 -15.70
N LYS A 22 -16.18 -1.40 -16.64
CA LYS A 22 -15.63 -1.27 -18.00
C LYS A 22 -14.21 -0.72 -17.99
N ASP A 23 -13.93 0.28 -17.18
CA ASP A 23 -12.59 0.89 -17.10
C ASP A 23 -11.58 -0.01 -16.40
N ILE A 24 -11.98 -0.72 -15.34
CA ILE A 24 -11.13 -1.74 -14.70
C ILE A 24 -10.84 -2.91 -15.68
N THR A 25 -11.82 -3.31 -16.50
CA THR A 25 -11.63 -4.33 -17.54
C THR A 25 -10.55 -3.88 -18.53
N ARG A 26 -10.67 -2.65 -19.06
CA ARG A 26 -9.69 -2.08 -20.00
C ARG A 26 -8.29 -1.98 -19.38
N LEU A 27 -8.22 -1.63 -18.09
CA LEU A 27 -6.97 -1.57 -17.33
C LEU A 27 -6.35 -2.97 -17.16
N ALA A 28 -7.16 -3.99 -16.87
CA ALA A 28 -6.71 -5.38 -16.77
C ALA A 28 -6.17 -5.91 -18.11
N GLU A 29 -6.84 -5.58 -19.23
CA GLU A 29 -6.41 -5.93 -20.59
C GLU A 29 -5.08 -5.26 -20.95
N SER A 30 -4.90 -3.97 -20.60
CA SER A 30 -3.67 -3.23 -20.91
C SER A 30 -2.42 -3.80 -20.19
N PHE A 31 -2.61 -4.52 -19.08
CA PHE A 31 -1.54 -5.21 -18.36
C PHE A 31 -1.19 -6.60 -18.92
N ALA A 32 -1.75 -6.97 -20.07
CA ALA A 32 -1.48 -8.21 -20.80
C ALA A 32 -1.79 -9.49 -20.00
N LEU A 33 -2.88 -9.45 -19.24
CA LEU A 33 -3.46 -10.62 -18.58
C LEU A 33 -4.14 -11.53 -19.63
N SER A 34 -4.21 -12.84 -19.35
CA SER A 34 -4.95 -13.77 -20.21
C SER A 34 -6.46 -13.52 -20.12
N GLU A 35 -7.23 -13.87 -21.15
CA GLU A 35 -8.70 -13.76 -21.16
C GLU A 35 -9.35 -14.38 -19.91
N GLY A 36 -8.88 -15.57 -19.50
CA GLY A 36 -9.38 -16.21 -18.27
C GLY A 36 -9.12 -15.39 -16.99
N ALA A 37 -8.01 -14.65 -16.91
CA ALA A 37 -7.72 -13.79 -15.77
C ALA A 37 -8.59 -12.52 -15.78
N VAL A 38 -8.84 -11.94 -16.96
CA VAL A 38 -9.80 -10.85 -17.13
C VAL A 38 -11.22 -11.31 -16.74
N GLY A 39 -11.61 -12.53 -17.10
CA GLY A 39 -12.87 -13.15 -16.65
C GLY A 39 -13.00 -13.23 -15.12
N LYS A 40 -11.95 -13.71 -14.42
CA LYS A 40 -11.90 -13.73 -12.95
C LYS A 40 -12.04 -12.32 -12.35
N ILE A 41 -11.30 -11.35 -12.89
CA ILE A 41 -11.35 -9.94 -12.47
C ILE A 41 -12.77 -9.37 -12.62
N ASN A 42 -13.43 -9.66 -13.74
CA ASN A 42 -14.78 -9.17 -13.98
C ASN A 42 -15.82 -9.70 -13.00
N ILE A 43 -15.64 -10.93 -12.50
CA ILE A 43 -16.48 -11.49 -11.43
C ILE A 43 -16.17 -10.77 -10.11
N ILE A 44 -14.89 -10.68 -9.73
CA ILE A 44 -14.46 -10.00 -8.50
C ILE A 44 -14.99 -8.57 -8.42
N VAL A 45 -14.81 -7.80 -9.49
CA VAL A 45 -15.24 -6.40 -9.56
C VAL A 45 -16.77 -6.30 -9.49
N SER A 46 -17.51 -7.20 -10.15
CA SER A 46 -18.97 -7.23 -10.07
C SER A 46 -19.49 -7.46 -8.65
N GLU A 47 -18.89 -8.41 -7.93
CA GLU A 47 -19.27 -8.70 -6.55
C GLU A 47 -18.87 -7.56 -5.60
N MET A 48 -17.67 -6.99 -5.76
CA MET A 48 -17.24 -5.82 -4.96
C MET A 48 -18.17 -4.62 -5.16
N LEU A 49 -18.51 -4.28 -6.41
CA LEU A 49 -19.43 -3.17 -6.71
C LEU A 49 -20.82 -3.42 -6.14
N THR A 50 -21.30 -4.66 -6.21
CA THR A 50 -22.60 -5.05 -5.64
C THR A 50 -22.59 -4.95 -4.11
N ASN A 51 -21.48 -5.33 -3.46
CA ASN A 51 -21.32 -5.19 -2.02
C ASN A 51 -21.30 -3.72 -1.60
N LEU A 52 -20.59 -2.86 -2.34
CA LEU A 52 -20.61 -1.41 -2.11
C LEU A 52 -22.03 -0.86 -2.24
N GLU A 53 -22.77 -1.23 -3.29
CA GLU A 53 -24.15 -0.76 -3.48
C GLU A 53 -25.10 -1.22 -2.36
N LYS A 54 -25.02 -2.48 -1.94
CA LYS A 54 -25.99 -3.07 -0.99
C LYS A 54 -25.71 -2.70 0.45
N HIS A 55 -24.45 -2.52 0.82
CA HIS A 55 -24.05 -2.44 2.22
C HIS A 55 -23.61 -1.05 2.64
N THR A 56 -23.47 -0.09 1.72
CA THR A 56 -23.05 1.27 2.10
C THR A 56 -24.03 2.32 1.58
N ALA A 57 -24.43 3.23 2.47
CA ALA A 57 -25.32 4.33 2.11
C ALA A 57 -24.61 5.44 1.30
N HIS A 58 -23.30 5.53 1.40
CA HIS A 58 -22.47 6.58 0.79
C HIS A 58 -21.49 6.04 -0.26
N GLY A 59 -21.70 4.80 -0.71
CA GLY A 59 -20.80 4.14 -1.63
C GLY A 59 -19.44 3.80 -1.01
N GLY A 60 -18.43 3.69 -1.86
CA GLY A 60 -17.06 3.39 -1.48
C GLY A 60 -16.10 3.65 -2.63
N GLU A 61 -14.98 2.95 -2.65
CA GLU A 61 -14.04 3.03 -3.77
C GLU A 61 -13.31 1.73 -4.03
N LEU A 62 -12.88 1.57 -5.28
CA LEU A 62 -11.97 0.52 -5.70
C LEU A 62 -10.60 1.13 -6.02
N LEU A 63 -9.54 0.56 -5.47
CA LEU A 63 -8.16 0.86 -5.86
C LEU A 63 -7.63 -0.28 -6.72
N VAL A 64 -7.09 0.05 -7.89
CA VAL A 64 -6.60 -0.96 -8.84
C VAL A 64 -5.18 -0.64 -9.27
N LYS A 65 -4.28 -1.62 -9.16
CA LYS A 65 -2.86 -1.46 -9.49
C LYS A 65 -2.34 -2.68 -10.27
N ALA A 66 -1.50 -2.45 -11.27
CA ALA A 66 -0.67 -3.51 -11.84
C ALA A 66 0.38 -3.98 -10.83
N ILE A 67 0.46 -5.28 -10.59
CA ILE A 67 1.56 -5.88 -9.84
C ILE A 67 2.68 -6.23 -10.83
N GLY A 68 3.88 -5.71 -10.57
CA GLY A 68 5.08 -5.99 -11.35
C GLY A 68 5.84 -7.24 -10.89
N LYS A 69 7.15 -7.29 -11.18
CA LYS A 69 8.01 -8.45 -10.83
C LYS A 69 7.95 -8.78 -9.32
N PRO A 70 7.94 -10.08 -8.93
CA PRO A 70 8.34 -11.22 -9.76
C PRO A 70 7.22 -11.82 -10.62
N ILE A 71 5.95 -11.59 -10.29
CA ILE A 71 4.81 -12.15 -11.02
C ILE A 71 3.89 -11.01 -11.43
N LYS A 72 3.66 -10.90 -12.74
CA LYS A 72 2.71 -9.92 -13.26
C LYS A 72 1.30 -10.27 -12.78
N GLY A 73 0.55 -9.28 -12.33
CA GLY A 73 -0.84 -9.46 -11.92
C GLY A 73 -1.55 -8.14 -11.78
N ILE A 74 -2.74 -8.19 -11.21
CA ILE A 74 -3.49 -7.01 -10.80
C ILE A 74 -3.84 -7.14 -9.32
N GLU A 75 -3.77 -6.03 -8.61
CA GLU A 75 -4.30 -5.85 -7.27
C GLU A 75 -5.59 -5.05 -7.38
N ILE A 76 -6.65 -5.53 -6.72
CA ILE A 76 -7.94 -4.83 -6.64
C ILE A 76 -8.33 -4.80 -5.18
N ILE A 77 -8.52 -3.60 -4.65
CA ILE A 77 -8.86 -3.35 -3.25
C ILE A 77 -10.19 -2.62 -3.20
N SER A 78 -11.17 -3.20 -2.49
CA SER A 78 -12.45 -2.55 -2.20
C SER A 78 -12.40 -1.92 -0.81
N LEU A 79 -12.81 -0.66 -0.72
CA LEU A 79 -12.80 0.13 0.51
C LEU A 79 -14.18 0.72 0.76
N ASP A 80 -14.72 0.51 1.95
CA ASP A 80 -15.98 1.14 2.35
C ASP A 80 -16.01 1.56 3.83
N ASN A 81 -16.90 2.51 4.11
CA ASN A 81 -17.22 3.00 5.46
C ASN A 81 -18.64 2.59 5.86
N GLY A 82 -19.08 1.42 5.41
CA GLY A 82 -20.36 0.83 5.76
C GLY A 82 -20.41 0.34 7.21
N PRO A 83 -21.46 -0.42 7.58
CA PRO A 83 -21.65 -0.89 8.95
C PRO A 83 -20.56 -1.85 9.44
N GLY A 84 -19.79 -2.45 8.52
CA GLY A 84 -18.79 -3.47 8.82
C GLY A 84 -19.41 -4.79 9.30
N MET A 85 -18.56 -5.76 9.61
CA MET A 85 -18.93 -7.11 10.04
C MET A 85 -18.36 -7.41 11.42
N ALA A 86 -19.15 -8.03 12.30
CA ALA A 86 -18.69 -8.49 13.60
C ALA A 86 -17.87 -9.79 13.51
N ASP A 87 -18.24 -10.66 12.56
CA ASP A 87 -17.57 -11.95 12.32
C ASP A 87 -17.33 -12.13 10.81
N PRO A 88 -16.22 -11.58 10.27
CA PRO A 88 -15.92 -11.65 8.85
C PRO A 88 -15.62 -13.08 8.37
N GLU A 89 -15.08 -13.94 9.24
CA GLU A 89 -14.75 -15.33 8.89
C GLU A 89 -16.01 -16.13 8.60
N ARG A 90 -17.04 -15.98 9.44
CA ARG A 90 -18.36 -16.59 9.19
C ARG A 90 -19.03 -16.08 7.92
N MET A 91 -18.81 -14.82 7.55
CA MET A 91 -19.39 -14.23 6.32
C MET A 91 -18.69 -14.72 5.04
N LEU A 92 -17.58 -15.47 5.15
CA LEU A 92 -16.93 -16.13 4.01
C LEU A 92 -17.47 -17.55 3.74
N GLU A 93 -18.28 -18.10 4.65
CA GLU A 93 -18.94 -19.38 4.45
C GLU A 93 -20.11 -19.22 3.45
N ASP A 94 -20.13 -20.05 2.41
CA ASP A 94 -21.18 -19.99 1.39
C ASP A 94 -22.57 -20.17 2.03
N GLY A 95 -23.54 -19.32 1.63
CA GLY A 95 -24.92 -19.37 2.13
C GLY A 95 -25.22 -18.41 3.30
N VAL A 96 -24.22 -17.70 3.83
CA VAL A 96 -24.42 -16.68 4.87
C VAL A 96 -24.55 -15.30 4.23
N SER A 97 -25.69 -14.63 4.41
CA SER A 97 -25.89 -13.24 3.93
C SER A 97 -26.65 -12.39 4.94
N THR A 98 -26.33 -11.09 4.96
CA THR A 98 -26.99 -10.08 5.82
C THR A 98 -28.15 -9.35 5.11
N PHE A 99 -28.29 -9.48 3.79
CA PHE A 99 -29.26 -8.71 2.97
C PHE A 99 -30.06 -9.55 1.96
N GLY A 100 -30.33 -10.84 2.25
CA GLY A 100 -31.23 -11.66 1.42
C GLY A 100 -30.69 -12.03 0.04
N SER A 101 -29.37 -11.93 -0.17
CA SER A 101 -28.68 -12.55 -1.31
C SER A 101 -28.37 -14.02 -1.01
N ALA A 102 -27.96 -14.79 -2.02
CA ALA A 102 -27.52 -16.18 -1.84
C ALA A 102 -26.31 -16.36 -0.90
N GLY A 103 -25.68 -15.27 -0.42
CA GLY A 103 -24.52 -15.34 0.47
C GLY A 103 -23.25 -15.81 -0.23
N GLU A 104 -23.20 -15.75 -1.56
CA GLU A 104 -22.09 -16.28 -2.36
C GLU A 104 -21.04 -15.23 -2.74
N GLY A 105 -21.33 -13.93 -2.56
CA GLY A 105 -20.50 -12.85 -3.14
C GLY A 105 -19.08 -12.79 -2.60
N LEU A 106 -18.90 -12.80 -1.27
CA LEU A 106 -17.56 -12.84 -0.66
C LEU A 106 -16.82 -14.15 -0.96
N GLY A 107 -17.54 -15.28 -0.94
CA GLY A 107 -17.02 -16.59 -1.32
C GLY A 107 -16.54 -16.63 -2.78
N ALA A 108 -17.30 -16.03 -3.70
CA ALA A 108 -16.94 -15.90 -5.10
C ALA A 108 -15.69 -15.06 -5.28
N ILE A 109 -15.59 -13.89 -4.62
CA ILE A 109 -14.38 -13.05 -4.67
C ILE A 109 -13.16 -13.87 -4.22
N LYS A 110 -13.25 -14.58 -3.09
CA LYS A 110 -12.17 -15.43 -2.58
C LYS A 110 -11.78 -16.54 -3.55
N ARG A 111 -12.76 -17.26 -4.13
CA ARG A 111 -12.52 -18.35 -5.09
C ARG A 111 -11.85 -17.89 -6.38
N GLN A 112 -12.17 -16.68 -6.86
CA GLN A 112 -11.60 -16.14 -8.09
C GLN A 112 -10.22 -15.49 -7.89
N SER A 113 -9.81 -15.25 -6.64
CA SER A 113 -8.57 -14.56 -6.31
C SER A 113 -7.42 -15.55 -6.04
N ASP A 114 -6.20 -15.20 -6.46
CA ASP A 114 -4.99 -15.95 -6.08
C ASP A 114 -4.48 -15.53 -4.69
N VAL A 115 -4.71 -14.27 -4.32
CA VAL A 115 -4.53 -13.75 -2.96
C VAL A 115 -5.82 -13.04 -2.56
N PHE A 116 -6.31 -13.35 -1.36
CA PHE A 116 -7.50 -12.74 -0.79
C PHE A 116 -7.24 -12.40 0.68
N ASP A 117 -7.65 -11.22 1.10
CA ASP A 117 -7.73 -10.83 2.51
C ASP A 117 -8.95 -9.93 2.76
N LEU A 118 -9.55 -10.08 3.92
CA LEU A 118 -10.75 -9.35 4.35
C LEU A 118 -10.53 -8.81 5.76
N TYR A 119 -10.52 -7.49 5.90
CA TYR A 119 -10.60 -6.84 7.19
C TYR A 119 -11.93 -6.09 7.30
N SER A 120 -12.69 -6.32 8.35
CA SER A 120 -13.92 -5.59 8.61
C SER A 120 -14.09 -5.38 10.10
N GLN A 121 -14.62 -4.22 10.47
CA GLN A 121 -14.85 -3.85 11.85
C GLN A 121 -16.20 -3.13 11.96
N PRO A 122 -17.04 -3.46 12.95
CA PRO A 122 -18.32 -2.79 13.16
C PRO A 122 -18.14 -1.28 13.27
N GLN A 123 -18.99 -0.53 12.57
CA GLN A 123 -18.99 0.95 12.51
C GLN A 123 -17.74 1.59 11.90
N VAL A 124 -16.82 0.79 11.36
CA VAL A 124 -15.60 1.27 10.68
C VAL A 124 -15.63 0.91 9.19
N GLY A 125 -16.33 -0.16 8.82
CA GLY A 125 -16.50 -0.59 7.43
C GLY A 125 -15.60 -1.76 7.05
N THR A 126 -15.45 -1.99 5.75
CA THR A 126 -14.77 -3.18 5.21
C THR A 126 -13.67 -2.81 4.21
N VAL A 127 -12.59 -3.60 4.25
CA VAL A 127 -11.49 -3.60 3.29
C VAL A 127 -11.31 -5.01 2.75
N ILE A 128 -11.40 -5.16 1.44
CA ILE A 128 -11.16 -6.43 0.74
C ILE A 128 -9.95 -6.24 -0.18
N VAL A 129 -8.90 -7.03 0.01
CA VAL A 129 -7.71 -7.03 -0.86
C VAL A 129 -7.73 -8.31 -1.70
N THR A 130 -7.61 -8.14 -3.02
CA THR A 130 -7.50 -9.26 -3.95
C THR A 130 -6.32 -9.10 -4.88
N ARG A 131 -5.72 -10.22 -5.29
CA ARG A 131 -4.75 -10.25 -6.38
C ARG A 131 -5.06 -11.38 -7.33
N VAL A 132 -4.97 -11.08 -8.63
CA VAL A 132 -5.07 -12.06 -9.71
C VAL A 132 -3.77 -11.99 -10.51
N TYR A 133 -3.04 -13.10 -10.55
CA TYR A 133 -1.77 -13.21 -11.22
C TYR A 133 -1.94 -13.76 -12.64
N LYS A 134 -1.04 -13.34 -13.53
CA LYS A 134 -0.91 -13.96 -14.84
C LYS A 134 -0.47 -15.43 -14.64
N PRO A 135 -1.11 -16.39 -15.32
CA PRO A 135 -0.68 -17.78 -15.30
C PRO A 135 0.79 -17.90 -15.75
N GLY A 136 1.60 -18.63 -14.98
CA GLY A 136 3.00 -18.91 -15.29
C GLY A 136 4.00 -18.19 -14.39
N LYS A 137 4.92 -19.00 -13.84
CA LYS A 137 5.98 -18.75 -12.83
C LYS A 137 5.53 -18.67 -11.38
N SER A 138 6.41 -19.23 -10.54
CA SER A 138 6.27 -19.56 -9.12
C SER A 138 6.02 -18.34 -8.25
N ILE A 139 5.05 -18.46 -7.34
CA ILE A 139 4.91 -17.62 -6.13
C ILE A 139 6.30 -17.50 -5.50
N PRO A 140 6.84 -16.28 -5.27
CA PRO A 140 8.15 -16.15 -4.65
C PRO A 140 8.15 -16.86 -3.30
N ALA A 141 9.26 -17.54 -2.98
CA ALA A 141 9.43 -18.26 -1.73
C ALA A 141 9.03 -17.41 -0.52
N ALA A 142 8.50 -18.08 0.52
CA ALA A 142 8.12 -17.41 1.76
C ALA A 142 9.30 -16.60 2.30
N ARG A 143 9.10 -15.29 2.45
CA ARG A 143 10.07 -14.38 3.03
C ARG A 143 9.81 -14.25 4.53
N ARG A 144 10.88 -14.03 5.31
CA ARG A 144 10.80 -13.67 6.74
C ARG A 144 10.29 -12.24 6.98
N TYR A 145 9.71 -11.62 5.96
CA TYR A 145 9.10 -10.29 6.00
C TYR A 145 8.09 -10.16 4.86
N GLU A 146 7.11 -9.29 5.04
CA GLU A 146 6.11 -8.92 4.04
C GLU A 146 6.11 -7.41 3.87
N ILE A 147 5.92 -6.93 2.64
CA ILE A 147 5.83 -5.50 2.34
C ILE A 147 4.59 -5.27 1.47
N GLY A 148 3.88 -4.19 1.75
CA GLY A 148 2.72 -3.75 1.00
C GLY A 148 2.65 -2.23 0.97
N SER A 149 1.98 -1.68 -0.01
CA SER A 149 1.87 -0.24 -0.20
C SER A 149 0.51 0.15 -0.77
N ILE A 150 0.09 1.36 -0.45
CA ILE A 150 -0.96 2.12 -1.12
C ILE A 150 -0.33 3.42 -1.59
N MET A 151 -0.49 3.76 -2.87
CA MET A 151 -0.02 5.02 -3.45
C MET A 151 -1.12 5.49 -4.38
N VAL A 152 -1.76 6.60 -4.05
CA VAL A 152 -2.96 7.09 -4.72
C VAL A 152 -2.76 8.56 -5.06
N PRO A 153 -2.99 8.97 -6.32
CA PRO A 153 -2.89 10.37 -6.70
C PRO A 153 -3.94 11.21 -5.98
N LYS A 154 -3.62 12.48 -5.75
CA LYS A 154 -4.55 13.50 -5.29
C LYS A 154 -5.84 13.45 -6.12
N PRO A 155 -7.03 13.63 -5.52
CA PRO A 155 -8.27 13.62 -6.30
C PRO A 155 -8.23 14.61 -7.47
N LYS A 156 -8.66 14.13 -8.65
CA LYS A 156 -8.64 14.81 -9.95
C LYS A 156 -7.29 14.87 -10.66
N GLU A 157 -6.21 14.42 -10.02
CA GLU A 157 -4.94 14.17 -10.69
C GLU A 157 -4.90 12.74 -11.24
N VAL A 158 -4.18 12.56 -12.36
CA VAL A 158 -3.92 11.24 -12.94
C VAL A 158 -2.59 10.69 -12.42
N ASP A 159 -1.63 11.59 -12.19
CA ASP A 159 -0.26 11.28 -11.83
C ASP A 159 -0.01 11.58 -10.36
N CYS A 160 0.47 10.59 -9.61
CA CYS A 160 0.80 10.76 -8.20
C CYS A 160 2.17 11.43 -8.03
N GLY A 161 2.23 12.51 -7.26
CA GLY A 161 3.47 13.18 -6.87
C GLY A 161 4.33 12.39 -5.88
N ASP A 162 3.76 11.41 -5.19
CA ASP A 162 4.49 10.48 -4.34
C ASP A 162 5.20 9.39 -5.14
N GLY A 163 6.20 8.76 -4.52
CA GLY A 163 6.93 7.64 -5.10
C GLY A 163 7.38 6.63 -4.07
N TYR A 164 7.46 5.36 -4.45
CA TYR A 164 8.10 4.34 -3.62
C TYR A 164 8.90 3.35 -4.46
N ALA A 165 9.83 2.66 -3.81
CA ALA A 165 10.53 1.53 -4.40
C ALA A 165 10.77 0.43 -3.38
N ILE A 166 10.61 -0.82 -3.82
CA ILE A 166 10.95 -2.01 -3.04
C ILE A 166 11.91 -2.88 -3.85
N ILE A 167 13.12 -3.04 -3.33
CA ILE A 167 14.17 -3.88 -3.91
C ILE A 167 14.44 -5.05 -2.96
N HIS A 168 13.97 -6.24 -3.34
CA HIS A 168 14.25 -7.47 -2.60
C HIS A 168 15.64 -8.01 -2.97
N HIS A 169 16.39 -8.44 -1.97
CA HIS A 169 17.64 -9.18 -2.12
C HIS A 169 17.67 -10.37 -1.15
N GLU A 170 18.71 -11.22 -1.22
CA GLU A 170 18.78 -12.47 -0.46
C GLU A 170 18.70 -12.27 1.06
N ARG A 171 19.29 -11.16 1.55
CA ARG A 171 19.39 -10.82 2.97
C ARG A 171 18.29 -9.91 3.49
N GLY A 172 17.31 -9.53 2.67
CA GLY A 172 16.28 -8.59 3.08
C GLY A 172 15.76 -7.70 1.95
N ALA A 173 15.54 -6.42 2.24
CA ALA A 173 15.02 -5.47 1.27
C ALA A 173 15.51 -4.05 1.50
N TYR A 174 15.61 -3.29 0.41
CA TYR A 174 15.73 -1.84 0.43
C TYR A 174 14.38 -1.19 0.12
N LEU A 175 14.05 -0.17 0.89
CA LEU A 175 12.81 0.58 0.84
C LEU A 175 13.10 2.04 0.53
N LEU A 176 12.24 2.63 -0.29
CA LEU A 176 12.20 4.05 -0.55
C LEU A 176 10.75 4.53 -0.49
N ALA A 177 10.52 5.66 0.16
CA ALA A 177 9.28 6.43 0.11
C ALA A 177 9.63 7.89 -0.13
N LEU A 178 8.89 8.54 -1.01
CA LEU A 178 9.14 9.89 -1.50
C LEU A 178 7.82 10.63 -1.63
N ASP A 179 7.90 11.94 -1.46
CA ASP A 179 6.84 12.91 -1.74
C ASP A 179 7.48 14.06 -2.51
N GLY A 180 7.13 14.14 -3.80
CA GLY A 180 7.62 15.14 -4.74
C GLY A 180 6.97 16.49 -4.49
N LEU A 181 7.74 17.58 -4.57
CA LEU A 181 7.20 18.89 -4.18
C LEU A 181 6.02 19.36 -5.04
N GLY A 182 4.85 19.48 -4.40
CA GLY A 182 3.59 19.86 -5.02
C GLY A 182 2.77 18.63 -5.41
N HIS A 183 2.00 18.72 -6.49
CA HIS A 183 1.22 17.59 -7.02
C HIS A 183 1.23 17.58 -8.55
N GLY A 184 0.72 16.49 -9.14
CA GLY A 184 0.63 16.30 -10.57
C GLY A 184 1.97 16.04 -11.25
N THR A 185 2.02 16.23 -12.58
CA THR A 185 3.11 15.74 -13.44
C THR A 185 4.52 16.15 -13.00
N HIS A 186 4.75 17.40 -12.59
CA HIS A 186 6.09 17.85 -12.18
C HIS A 186 6.57 17.24 -10.85
N ALA A 187 5.65 16.99 -9.91
CA ALA A 187 5.97 16.31 -8.66
C ALA A 187 6.27 14.83 -8.95
N GLN A 188 5.44 14.20 -9.80
CA GLN A 188 5.64 12.83 -10.27
C GLN A 188 7.00 12.67 -10.98
N GLU A 189 7.37 13.59 -11.88
CA GLU A 189 8.67 13.56 -12.58
C GLU A 189 9.86 13.53 -11.60
N ALA A 190 9.79 14.34 -10.53
CA ALA A 190 10.80 14.35 -9.49
C ALA A 190 10.86 13.01 -8.73
N ALA A 191 9.71 12.50 -8.30
CA ALA A 191 9.61 11.25 -7.57
C ALA A 191 10.02 10.04 -8.42
N GLN A 192 9.59 9.96 -9.68
CA GLN A 192 9.95 8.89 -10.59
C GLN A 192 11.44 8.89 -10.93
N LEU A 193 12.06 10.06 -11.15
CA LEU A 193 13.51 10.14 -11.37
C LEU A 193 14.29 9.68 -10.13
N ALA A 194 13.82 10.02 -8.93
CA ALA A 194 14.40 9.55 -7.68
C ALA A 194 14.27 8.03 -7.51
N VAL A 195 13.07 7.47 -7.77
CA VAL A 195 12.82 6.02 -7.78
C VAL A 195 13.73 5.33 -8.79
N LYS A 196 13.84 5.86 -10.00
CA LYS A 196 14.73 5.32 -11.04
C LYS A 196 16.19 5.31 -10.58
N THR A 197 16.68 6.42 -10.03
CA THR A 197 18.04 6.56 -9.52
C THR A 197 18.35 5.52 -8.44
N PHE A 198 17.42 5.32 -7.50
CA PHE A 198 17.54 4.33 -6.42
C PHE A 198 17.54 2.89 -6.95
N CYS A 199 16.70 2.61 -7.94
CA CYS A 199 16.57 1.30 -8.54
C CYS A 199 17.77 0.90 -9.40
N GLU A 200 18.37 1.85 -10.10
CA GLU A 200 19.57 1.64 -10.94
C GLU A 200 20.84 1.54 -10.09
N ASN A 201 20.87 2.18 -8.92
CA ASN A 201 22.01 2.19 -8.00
C ASN A 201 21.57 1.77 -6.58
N PRO A 202 21.20 0.49 -6.36
CA PRO A 202 20.78 0.03 -5.05
C PRO A 202 21.97 0.03 -4.08
N VAL A 203 21.90 0.90 -3.06
CA VAL A 203 22.94 1.02 -2.03
C VAL A 203 22.38 0.52 -0.68
N PRO A 204 23.09 -0.36 0.04
CA PRO A 204 22.63 -0.86 1.34
C PRO A 204 22.51 0.21 2.43
N ASP A 205 23.31 1.27 2.32
CA ASP A 205 23.35 2.41 3.24
C ASP A 205 22.26 3.45 2.86
N PRO A 206 21.24 3.66 3.71
CA PRO A 206 20.13 4.56 3.39
C PRO A 206 20.53 6.03 3.23
N ALA A 207 21.46 6.54 4.03
CA ALA A 207 21.96 7.90 3.91
C ALA A 207 22.69 8.08 2.57
N LEU A 208 23.55 7.14 2.18
CA LEU A 208 24.21 7.20 0.89
C LEU A 208 23.22 7.06 -0.28
N ALA A 209 22.17 6.24 -0.14
CA ALA A 209 21.09 6.15 -1.12
C ALA A 209 20.37 7.51 -1.30
N LEU A 210 20.03 8.20 -0.21
CA LEU A 210 19.41 9.53 -0.26
C LEU A 210 20.37 10.59 -0.81
N GLN A 211 21.67 10.51 -0.51
CA GLN A 211 22.68 11.39 -1.10
C GLN A 211 22.78 11.21 -2.63
N THR A 212 22.72 9.96 -3.09
CA THR A 212 22.71 9.61 -4.52
C THR A 212 21.46 10.18 -5.20
N ILE A 213 20.28 10.00 -4.59
CA ILE A 213 19.02 10.58 -5.07
C ILE A 213 19.10 12.12 -5.10
N HIS A 214 19.58 12.75 -4.01
CA HIS A 214 19.71 14.20 -3.92
C HIS A 214 20.52 14.77 -5.10
N ASN A 215 21.62 14.13 -5.46
CA ASN A 215 22.44 14.53 -6.60
C ASN A 215 21.74 14.26 -7.94
N GLY A 216 21.04 13.13 -8.06
CA GLY A 216 20.37 12.69 -9.29
C GLY A 216 19.16 13.55 -9.69
N ILE A 217 18.48 14.18 -8.73
CA ILE A 217 17.24 14.94 -9.00
C ILE A 217 17.39 16.47 -8.90
N ARG A 218 18.61 17.01 -8.88
CA ARG A 218 18.85 18.48 -8.75
C ARG A 218 18.17 19.37 -9.79
N ARG A 219 17.76 18.81 -10.92
CA ARG A 219 17.10 19.53 -12.02
C ARG A 219 15.58 19.38 -12.03
N THR A 220 15.00 18.80 -10.98
CA THR A 220 13.54 18.62 -10.84
C THR A 220 12.97 19.57 -9.80
N ARG A 221 11.68 19.45 -9.50
CA ARG A 221 11.06 20.14 -8.35
C ARG A 221 11.64 19.69 -7.01
N GLY A 222 12.39 18.59 -6.95
CA GLY A 222 12.87 17.99 -5.71
C GLY A 222 11.78 17.22 -4.97
N ALA A 223 12.20 16.55 -3.90
CA ALA A 223 11.32 15.69 -3.11
C ALA A 223 11.80 15.63 -1.66
N VAL A 224 10.90 15.30 -0.75
CA VAL A 224 11.26 14.75 0.56
C VAL A 224 11.32 13.23 0.46
N GLY A 225 12.05 12.56 1.36
CA GLY A 225 12.25 11.13 1.22
C GLY A 225 12.68 10.39 2.47
N PHE A 226 12.37 9.11 2.48
CA PHE A 226 12.75 8.13 3.48
C PHE A 226 13.35 6.92 2.76
N ALA A 227 14.55 6.53 3.16
CA ALA A 227 15.18 5.30 2.69
C ALA A 227 15.43 4.35 3.88
N ALA A 228 15.29 3.05 3.65
CA ALA A 228 15.61 2.05 4.64
C ALA A 228 16.17 0.76 4.07
N SER A 229 16.87 0.03 4.93
CA SER A 229 17.48 -1.26 4.66
C SER A 229 17.11 -2.23 5.77
N ILE A 230 16.50 -3.35 5.39
CA ILE A 230 16.15 -4.45 6.28
C ILE A 230 17.17 -5.55 6.03
N ASP A 231 17.82 -5.99 7.10
CA ASP A 231 18.71 -7.14 7.10
C ASP A 231 18.17 -8.23 8.03
N ILE A 232 17.61 -9.29 7.46
CA ILE A 232 17.06 -10.44 8.21
C ILE A 232 18.12 -11.43 8.70
N THR A 233 19.37 -11.29 8.25
CA THR A 233 20.48 -12.10 8.77
C THR A 233 21.06 -11.51 10.05
N GLN A 234 21.07 -10.17 10.14
CA GLN A 234 21.54 -9.42 11.30
C GLN A 234 20.39 -8.98 12.22
N ASN A 235 19.13 -9.25 11.86
CA ASN A 235 17.93 -8.72 12.52
C ASN A 235 18.03 -7.20 12.73
N LYS A 236 18.45 -6.48 11.69
CA LYS A 236 18.74 -5.06 11.75
C LYS A 236 17.88 -4.29 10.75
N PHE A 237 17.36 -3.16 11.21
CA PHE A 237 16.68 -2.16 10.38
C PHE A 237 17.47 -0.87 10.45
N THR A 238 17.90 -0.38 9.30
CA THR A 238 18.66 0.87 9.18
C THR A 238 17.87 1.82 8.31
N TYR A 239 17.75 3.10 8.69
CA TYR A 239 17.01 4.08 7.90
C TYR A 239 17.62 5.48 7.98
N CYS A 240 17.26 6.31 7.01
CA CYS A 240 17.50 7.75 7.01
C CYS A 240 16.29 8.45 6.37
N GLY A 241 15.98 9.66 6.84
CA GLY A 241 14.88 10.47 6.30
C GLY A 241 15.28 11.94 6.14
N ILE A 242 14.79 12.57 5.08
CA ILE A 242 14.92 13.99 4.75
C ILE A 242 13.51 14.55 4.51
N GLY A 243 13.12 15.58 5.24
CA GLY A 243 11.83 16.23 5.15
C GLY A 243 10.77 15.59 6.05
N ASN A 244 9.52 15.55 5.57
CA ASN A 244 8.32 15.31 6.36
C ASN A 244 7.65 13.94 6.11
N ILE A 245 8.34 12.98 5.47
CA ILE A 245 7.88 11.60 5.45
C ILE A 245 7.83 11.07 6.89
N ALA A 246 6.62 10.73 7.35
CA ALA A 246 6.37 10.28 8.70
C ALA A 246 6.39 8.76 8.79
N GLY A 247 6.74 8.21 9.95
CA GLY A 247 6.67 6.77 10.15
C GLY A 247 6.67 6.36 11.61
N LYS A 248 6.20 5.14 11.87
CA LYS A 248 6.19 4.51 13.18
C LYS A 248 6.67 3.07 13.06
N LEU A 249 7.62 2.69 13.91
CA LEU A 249 8.08 1.31 14.08
C LEU A 249 7.49 0.73 15.36
N PHE A 250 6.55 -0.20 15.19
CA PHE A 250 5.85 -0.89 16.27
C PHE A 250 6.60 -2.14 16.74
N SER A 251 6.46 -2.45 18.03
CA SER A 251 6.89 -3.70 18.64
C SER A 251 5.67 -4.46 19.15
N MET A 252 5.41 -5.63 18.58
CA MET A 252 4.22 -6.44 18.87
C MET A 252 4.38 -7.38 20.08
N GLU A 253 5.43 -7.21 20.89
CA GLU A 253 5.87 -8.14 21.95
C GLU A 253 5.29 -7.87 23.34
N SER A 254 4.41 -6.88 23.54
CA SER A 254 3.97 -6.52 24.89
C SER A 254 2.96 -7.53 25.46
N PRO A 255 3.28 -8.22 26.58
CA PRO A 255 2.34 -9.12 27.27
C PRO A 255 1.09 -8.40 27.81
N LEU A 256 1.15 -7.07 27.92
CA LEU A 256 0.10 -6.20 28.44
C LEU A 256 -0.85 -5.69 27.36
N GLY A 257 -0.76 -6.17 26.11
CA GLY A 257 -1.64 -5.78 25.00
C GLY A 257 -1.37 -4.38 24.42
N ASN A 258 -0.58 -3.54 25.10
CA ASN A 258 -0.22 -2.22 24.60
C ASN A 258 0.93 -2.29 23.60
N MET A 259 0.65 -1.93 22.36
CA MET A 259 1.62 -1.88 21.28
C MET A 259 2.47 -0.62 21.39
N SER A 260 3.75 -0.77 21.73
CA SER A 260 4.70 0.35 21.78
C SER A 260 5.25 0.66 20.39
N TYR A 261 5.59 1.94 20.16
CA TYR A 261 6.21 2.36 18.91
C TYR A 261 7.28 3.43 19.11
N LYS A 262 8.19 3.49 18.14
CA LYS A 262 9.14 4.59 17.97
C LYS A 262 8.77 5.36 16.70
N ASN A 263 8.77 6.68 16.77
CA ASN A 263 8.62 7.50 15.56
C ASN A 263 9.89 7.46 14.73
N VAL A 264 9.73 7.44 13.42
CA VAL A 264 10.80 7.71 12.46
C VAL A 264 11.16 9.19 12.57
N ILE A 265 12.47 9.46 12.64
CA ILE A 265 13.02 10.80 12.75
C ILE A 265 13.71 11.14 11.43
N SER A 266 13.41 12.31 10.89
CA SER A 266 13.95 12.81 9.62
C SER A 266 14.67 14.14 9.85
N TYR A 267 15.71 14.41 9.05
CA TYR A 267 16.35 15.71 9.03
C TYR A 267 15.54 16.70 8.20
N ASN A 268 15.61 17.99 8.52
CA ASN A 268 15.01 19.02 7.68
C ASN A 268 15.78 19.16 6.36
N GLY A 269 15.07 19.18 5.24
CA GLY A 269 15.68 19.36 3.91
C GLY A 269 14.78 18.89 2.80
N ILE A 270 15.22 19.13 1.57
CA ILE A 270 14.57 18.77 0.31
C ILE A 270 15.65 18.19 -0.63
N LEU A 271 15.47 16.93 -1.04
CA LEU A 271 16.34 16.26 -2.01
C LEU A 271 16.26 17.00 -3.35
N GLY A 272 17.40 17.14 -4.04
CA GLY A 272 17.52 17.97 -5.25
C GLY A 272 17.77 19.46 -4.97
N HIS A 273 17.44 19.95 -3.78
CA HIS A 273 17.65 21.36 -3.40
C HIS A 273 18.64 21.48 -2.25
N ASN A 274 18.15 21.57 -1.01
CA ASN A 274 18.95 21.82 0.17
C ASN A 274 18.79 20.68 1.18
N VAL A 275 19.90 20.05 1.56
CA VAL A 275 19.96 19.03 2.60
C VAL A 275 21.08 19.40 3.58
N PRO A 276 21.05 18.92 4.84
CA PRO A 276 22.15 19.15 5.76
C PRO A 276 23.47 18.62 5.17
N GLY A 277 24.59 19.28 5.48
CA GLY A 277 25.91 18.86 5.01
C GLY A 277 26.31 17.44 5.45
N THR A 278 25.66 16.90 6.49
CA THR A 278 25.77 15.49 6.89
C THR A 278 24.45 15.02 7.49
N PHE A 279 24.01 13.84 7.10
CA PHE A 279 22.89 13.12 7.70
C PHE A 279 23.27 11.65 7.84
N ASN A 280 22.95 11.07 8.99
CA ASN A 280 23.43 9.75 9.38
C ASN A 280 22.29 8.76 9.52
N ASN A 281 22.62 7.49 9.30
CA ASN A 281 21.69 6.40 9.50
C ASN A 281 21.31 6.21 10.96
N GLN A 282 20.03 5.95 11.18
CA GLN A 282 19.50 5.42 12.43
C GLN A 282 19.43 3.90 12.32
N SER A 283 19.82 3.19 13.37
CA SER A 283 19.82 1.72 13.43
C SER A 283 18.93 1.24 14.56
N LEU A 284 18.02 0.30 14.26
CA LEU A 284 17.08 -0.31 15.19
C LEU A 284 17.03 -1.83 14.96
N ASP A 285 16.56 -2.56 15.95
CA ASP A 285 16.37 -4.01 15.83
C ASP A 285 15.17 -4.36 14.97
N TRP A 286 15.34 -5.34 14.10
CA TRP A 286 14.32 -5.95 13.24
C TRP A 286 14.06 -7.40 13.65
N ASN A 287 13.44 -7.58 14.81
CA ASN A 287 13.00 -8.89 15.29
C ASN A 287 11.66 -9.32 14.64
N ARG A 288 11.21 -10.55 14.94
CA ARG A 288 10.04 -11.18 14.29
C ARG A 288 8.70 -10.49 14.54
N ASN A 289 8.67 -9.49 15.44
CA ASN A 289 7.47 -8.80 15.90
C ASN A 289 7.51 -7.30 15.57
N LYS A 290 8.22 -6.91 14.52
CA LYS A 290 8.27 -5.52 14.04
C LYS A 290 7.28 -5.25 12.91
N LEU A 291 6.63 -4.10 13.01
CA LEU A 291 5.78 -3.53 11.98
C LEU A 291 6.21 -2.08 11.76
N LEU A 292 6.73 -1.79 10.58
CA LEU A 292 7.04 -0.44 10.13
C LEU A 292 5.87 0.06 9.27
N ILE A 293 5.39 1.26 9.57
CA ILE A 293 4.45 2.01 8.74
C ILE A 293 5.09 3.36 8.45
N VAL A 294 5.23 3.71 7.17
CA VAL A 294 5.74 4.99 6.69
C VAL A 294 4.72 5.59 5.74
N HIS A 295 4.53 6.90 5.75
CA HIS A 295 3.57 7.56 4.88
C HIS A 295 4.00 8.99 4.50
N SER A 296 3.53 9.48 3.35
CA SER A 296 3.59 10.89 2.97
C SER A 296 2.62 11.73 3.80
N ASP A 297 2.68 13.05 3.68
CA ASP A 297 1.84 13.95 4.49
C ASP A 297 0.37 13.99 4.05
N GLY A 298 0.04 13.42 2.88
CA GLY A 298 -1.31 13.14 2.43
C GLY A 298 -2.09 12.21 3.35
N LEU A 299 -1.41 11.45 4.21
CA LEU A 299 -2.02 10.77 5.35
C LEU A 299 -1.88 11.62 6.63
N LYS A 300 -2.98 11.80 7.36
CA LYS A 300 -2.95 12.47 8.68
C LYS A 300 -1.96 11.75 9.59
N SER A 301 -1.07 12.45 10.28
CA SER A 301 -0.05 11.82 11.15
C SER A 301 -0.59 11.26 12.48
N ARG A 302 -1.77 11.74 12.90
CA ARG A 302 -2.42 11.34 14.16
C ARG A 302 -3.40 10.19 13.94
N TRP A 303 -2.86 8.99 13.76
CA TRP A 303 -3.59 7.73 13.79
C TRP A 303 -3.08 6.81 14.90
N ASP A 304 -3.94 5.92 15.37
CA ASP A 304 -3.64 4.95 16.41
C ASP A 304 -4.11 3.56 15.95
N LEU A 305 -3.17 2.63 15.84
CA LEU A 305 -3.46 1.27 15.39
C LEU A 305 -4.27 0.48 16.44
N SER A 306 -4.28 0.90 17.71
CA SER A 306 -5.06 0.25 18.77
C SER A 306 -6.57 0.31 18.50
N ARG A 307 -7.02 1.29 17.68
CA ARG A 307 -8.42 1.45 17.24
C ARG A 307 -8.87 0.36 16.26
N TYR A 308 -7.93 -0.43 15.73
CA TYR A 308 -8.15 -1.46 14.73
C TYR A 308 -7.77 -2.84 15.30
N PRO A 309 -8.70 -3.52 16.00
CA PRO A 309 -8.45 -4.83 16.58
C PRO A 309 -7.94 -5.81 15.52
N ASN A 310 -6.88 -6.56 15.84
CA ASN A 310 -6.28 -7.59 14.99
C ASN A 310 -5.73 -7.13 13.63
N LEU A 311 -5.80 -5.84 13.26
CA LEU A 311 -5.31 -5.34 11.97
C LEU A 311 -3.84 -5.70 11.71
N HIS A 312 -3.00 -5.69 12.75
CA HIS A 312 -1.59 -6.08 12.68
C HIS A 312 -1.34 -7.53 12.21
N ARG A 313 -2.35 -8.40 12.30
CA ARG A 313 -2.28 -9.80 11.84
C ARG A 313 -2.47 -9.91 10.32
N HIS A 314 -3.15 -8.95 9.72
CA HIS A 314 -3.42 -8.93 8.28
C HIS A 314 -2.17 -8.62 7.45
N PRO A 315 -2.19 -8.94 6.14
CA PRO A 315 -1.12 -8.56 5.22
C PRO A 315 -0.83 -7.05 5.24
N PRO A 316 0.43 -6.62 5.01
CA PRO A 316 0.81 -5.21 5.00
C PRO A 316 -0.03 -4.32 4.07
N THR A 317 -0.46 -4.83 2.92
CA THR A 317 -1.34 -4.08 2.01
C THR A 317 -2.69 -3.77 2.65
N THR A 318 -3.28 -4.70 3.40
CA THR A 318 -4.54 -4.47 4.12
C THR A 318 -4.36 -3.42 5.21
N ILE A 319 -3.25 -3.48 5.95
CA ILE A 319 -2.91 -2.45 6.94
C ILE A 319 -2.80 -1.07 6.28
N ALA A 320 -2.08 -0.99 5.16
CA ALA A 320 -1.93 0.25 4.38
C ALA A 320 -3.28 0.76 3.87
N ALA A 321 -4.14 -0.13 3.37
CA ALA A 321 -5.46 0.17 2.84
C ALA A 321 -6.43 0.70 3.91
N VAL A 322 -6.45 0.10 5.11
CA VAL A 322 -7.26 0.59 6.24
C VAL A 322 -6.80 1.97 6.67
N LEU A 323 -5.49 2.18 6.80
CA LEU A 323 -4.95 3.50 7.18
C LEU A 323 -5.27 4.56 6.12
N TYR A 324 -5.07 4.24 4.84
CA TYR A 324 -5.44 5.14 3.74
C TYR A 324 -6.94 5.49 3.77
N LYS A 325 -7.82 4.49 3.92
CA LYS A 325 -9.28 4.68 3.96
C LYS A 325 -9.71 5.67 5.04
N ASP A 326 -9.14 5.55 6.24
CA ASP A 326 -9.61 6.28 7.42
C ASP A 326 -8.87 7.60 7.65
N HIS A 327 -7.66 7.72 7.12
CA HIS A 327 -6.73 8.80 7.47
C HIS A 327 -6.17 9.58 6.28
N SER A 328 -6.49 9.22 5.03
CA SER A 328 -6.16 10.06 3.89
C SER A 328 -6.85 11.43 4.01
N ARG A 329 -6.13 12.49 3.65
CA ARG A 329 -6.63 13.86 3.64
C ARG A 329 -7.54 14.15 2.45
N GLN A 330 -7.40 13.38 1.35
CA GLN A 330 -8.11 13.60 0.08
C GLN A 330 -7.87 15.00 -0.53
N THR A 331 -6.83 15.70 -0.08
CA THR A 331 -6.41 17.01 -0.60
C THR A 331 -5.00 16.97 -1.20
N ASP A 332 -4.34 15.82 -1.09
CA ASP A 332 -2.97 15.60 -1.53
C ASP A 332 -2.76 14.17 -2.03
N ASP A 333 -1.63 13.94 -2.68
CA ASP A 333 -1.13 12.61 -3.00
C ASP A 333 -0.95 11.80 -1.71
N THR A 334 -1.26 10.50 -1.72
CA THR A 334 -1.15 9.67 -0.52
C THR A 334 -0.37 8.40 -0.77
N LEU A 335 0.74 8.24 -0.04
CA LEU A 335 1.56 7.05 0.03
C LEU A 335 1.53 6.48 1.45
N VAL A 336 1.29 5.19 1.57
CA VAL A 336 1.44 4.40 2.79
C VAL A 336 2.25 3.16 2.44
N LEU A 337 3.42 3.00 3.03
CA LEU A 337 4.30 1.84 2.89
C LEU A 337 4.37 1.10 4.21
N VAL A 338 4.06 -0.20 4.19
CA VAL A 338 4.01 -1.05 5.38
C VAL A 338 4.97 -2.22 5.19
N CYS A 339 5.83 -2.45 6.17
CA CYS A 339 6.70 -3.60 6.24
C CYS A 339 6.51 -4.34 7.56
N LYS A 340 6.26 -5.65 7.48
CA LYS A 340 5.97 -6.51 8.63
C LYS A 340 6.98 -7.65 8.67
N ALA A 341 7.63 -7.86 9.81
CA ALA A 341 8.44 -9.05 10.02
C ALA A 341 7.53 -10.31 10.05
N LYS A 342 8.00 -11.43 9.51
CA LYS A 342 7.27 -12.70 9.48
C LYS A 342 8.08 -13.78 10.20
N GLN A 343 7.38 -14.72 10.82
CA GLN A 343 7.97 -15.87 11.53
C GLN A 343 8.78 -16.77 10.61
#